data_AF-A0A7R8ZBZ3-F1
#
_entry.id   AF-A0A7R8ZBZ3-F1
#
_cell.length_a   1.000
_cell.length_b   1.000
_cell.length_c   1.000
_cell.angle_alpha   90.00
_cell.angle_beta   90.00
_cell.angle_gamma   90.00
#
_symmetry.space_group_name_H-M   'P 1'
#
loop_
_entity.id
_entity.type
_entity.pdbx_description
1 polymer ?
#
loop_
_entity_poly.entity_id
_entity_poly.type
_entity_poly.pdbx_seq_one_letter_code
_entity_poly.pdbx_strand_id
1 'polypeptide(L)'
;MEICIGAVFHPDIQDHQDIAFQYSVDRVNMDRQLLPYTTLLVKEVNTSWTDSFTTGRRICDMSGNRLTAVFGPYSPSTSSIVRSICENLGVPNIQAHWDMSHRPPGRCHINIHPDHKTMEQAYETIVREYLQWKSFAILYESDDALKRLQSVLQIHGPGDPPVTIRKIIPGGDNR
;
A
#
# COMPACT_ATOMS: atom_id res chain seq x y z
N MET A 1 -8.67 -28.67 -9.39
CA MET A 1 -8.04 -27.65 -10.25
C MET A 1 -7.06 -26.88 -9.38
N GLU A 2 -5.92 -26.48 -9.93
CA GLU A 2 -4.93 -25.68 -9.21
C GLU A 2 -4.88 -24.29 -9.84
N ILE A 3 -4.93 -23.25 -8.99
CA ILE A 3 -4.80 -21.85 -9.42
C ILE A 3 -3.55 -21.29 -8.76
N CYS A 4 -2.62 -20.78 -9.57
CA CYS A 4 -1.37 -20.20 -9.11
C CYS A 4 -1.53 -18.70 -8.91
N ILE A 5 -1.22 -18.20 -7.71
CA ILE A 5 -1.19 -16.77 -7.38
C ILE A 5 0.22 -16.37 -6.96
N GLY A 6 0.64 -15.18 -7.39
CA GLY A 6 1.93 -14.58 -7.05
C GLY A 6 1.81 -13.64 -5.86
N ALA A 7 2.85 -13.53 -5.05
CA ALA A 7 2.96 -12.54 -3.97
C ALA A 7 4.36 -11.93 -3.92
N VAL A 8 4.45 -10.61 -3.73
CA VAL A 8 5.73 -9.88 -3.63
C VAL A 8 5.86 -9.29 -2.23
N PHE A 9 6.89 -9.69 -1.50
CA PHE A 9 7.16 -9.23 -0.13
C PHE A 9 8.53 -8.57 0.02
N HIS A 10 8.67 -7.83 1.12
CA HIS A 10 9.82 -7.01 1.46
C HIS A 10 10.31 -7.38 2.87
N PRO A 11 11.17 -8.39 3.03
CA PRO A 11 11.59 -8.85 4.37
C PRO A 11 12.49 -7.85 5.10
N ASP A 12 12.97 -6.81 4.42
CA ASP A 12 13.75 -5.71 5.01
C ASP A 12 12.87 -4.74 5.83
N ILE A 13 11.55 -4.82 5.70
CA ILE A 13 10.62 -4.20 6.64
C ILE A 13 10.05 -5.27 7.57
N GLN A 14 10.01 -4.98 8.87
CA GLN A 14 9.38 -5.87 9.85
C GLN A 14 7.86 -5.73 9.76
N ASP A 15 7.27 -6.40 8.79
CA ASP A 15 5.82 -6.43 8.56
C ASP A 15 5.36 -7.89 8.43
N HIS A 16 4.16 -8.19 8.93
CA HIS A 16 3.60 -9.55 9.02
C HIS A 16 2.75 -9.89 7.78
N GLN A 17 3.08 -9.33 6.62
CA GLN A 17 2.25 -9.44 5.42
C GLN A 17 2.28 -10.84 4.82
N ASP A 18 3.45 -11.47 4.80
CA ASP A 18 3.67 -12.85 4.36
C ASP A 18 2.83 -13.81 5.21
N ILE A 19 2.86 -13.63 6.53
CA ILE A 19 2.08 -14.43 7.49
C ILE A 19 0.58 -14.24 7.26
N ALA A 20 0.12 -12.99 7.16
CA ALA A 20 -1.30 -12.67 6.94
C ALA A 20 -1.80 -13.22 5.59
N PHE A 21 -0.97 -13.13 4.55
CA PHE A 21 -1.27 -13.67 3.24
C PHE A 21 -1.36 -15.20 3.26
N GLN A 22 -0.37 -15.88 3.82
CA GLN A 22 -0.36 -17.33 3.93
C GLN A 22 -1.55 -17.85 4.73
N TYR A 23 -1.84 -17.22 5.88
CA TYR A 23 -3.04 -17.55 6.68
C TYR A 23 -4.34 -17.41 5.87
N SER A 24 -4.44 -16.36 5.05
CA SER A 24 -5.62 -16.14 4.21
C SER A 24 -5.77 -17.21 3.13
N VAL A 25 -4.65 -17.61 2.50
CA VAL A 25 -4.63 -18.69 1.50
C VAL A 25 -5.01 -20.03 2.13
N ASP A 26 -4.44 -20.36 3.29
CA ASP A 26 -4.75 -21.59 4.01
C ASP A 26 -6.23 -21.65 4.38
N ARG A 27 -6.79 -20.54 4.86
CA ARG A 27 -8.21 -20.42 5.18
C ARG A 27 -9.10 -20.66 3.96
N VAL A 28 -8.77 -20.08 2.80
CA VAL A 28 -9.52 -20.30 1.55
C VAL A 28 -9.40 -21.75 1.08
N ASN A 29 -8.21 -22.35 1.16
CA ASN A 29 -8.00 -23.74 0.75
C ASN A 29 -8.71 -24.75 1.67
N MET A 30 -8.90 -24.42 2.95
CA MET A 30 -9.67 -25.23 3.91
C MET A 30 -11.18 -25.09 3.73
N ASP A 31 -11.65 -23.94 3.24
CA ASP A 31 -13.08 -23.67 3.06
C ASP A 31 -13.62 -24.29 1.75
N ARG A 32 -14.16 -25.50 1.87
CA ARG A 32 -14.79 -26.22 0.75
C ARG A 32 -16.10 -25.61 0.27
N GLN A 33 -16.71 -24.65 0.97
CA GLN A 33 -17.89 -23.96 0.49
C GLN A 33 -17.54 -22.86 -0.52
N LEU A 34 -16.39 -22.20 -0.33
CA LEU A 34 -15.94 -21.10 -1.18
C LEU A 34 -15.37 -21.60 -2.52
N LEU A 35 -14.45 -22.56 -2.47
CA LEU A 35 -13.74 -23.12 -3.64
C LEU A 35 -13.68 -24.66 -3.56
N PRO A 36 -14.80 -25.37 -3.77
CA PRO A 36 -14.90 -26.82 -3.50
C PRO A 36 -13.91 -27.68 -4.30
N TYR A 37 -13.56 -27.27 -5.52
CA TYR A 37 -12.73 -28.06 -6.45
C TYR A 37 -11.41 -27.40 -6.81
N THR A 38 -11.03 -26.34 -6.09
CA THR A 38 -9.86 -25.53 -6.42
C THR A 38 -8.92 -25.43 -5.22
N THR A 39 -7.63 -25.58 -5.49
CA THR A 39 -6.57 -25.28 -4.52
C THR A 39 -5.75 -24.11 -5.04
N LEU A 40 -5.54 -23.11 -4.19
CA LEU A 40 -4.65 -22.00 -4.44
C LEU A 40 -3.21 -22.43 -4.15
N LEU A 41 -2.32 -22.24 -5.11
CA LEU A 41 -0.88 -22.41 -4.99
C LEU A 41 -0.23 -21.03 -4.96
N VAL A 42 0.68 -20.81 -4.02
CA VAL A 42 1.38 -19.54 -3.86
C VAL A 42 2.77 -19.62 -4.48
N LYS A 43 3.13 -18.60 -5.24
CA LYS A 43 4.51 -18.29 -5.62
C LYS A 43 4.88 -16.95 -5.02
N GLU A 44 5.82 -16.97 -4.10
CA GLU A 44 6.26 -15.78 -3.38
C GLU A 44 7.66 -15.35 -3.85
N VAL A 45 7.87 -14.03 -3.90
CA VAL A 45 9.17 -13.43 -4.20
C VAL A 45 9.51 -12.40 -3.13
N ASN A 46 10.67 -12.58 -2.52
CA ASN A 46 11.21 -11.66 -1.53
C ASN A 46 12.23 -10.74 -2.20
N THR A 47 12.05 -9.43 -2.03
CA THR A 47 12.83 -8.39 -2.70
C THR A 47 13.14 -7.26 -1.71
N SER A 48 14.09 -6.38 -2.00
CA SER A 48 14.32 -5.20 -1.15
C SER A 48 13.28 -4.12 -1.42
N TRP A 49 12.91 -3.38 -0.37
CA TRP A 49 11.92 -2.30 -0.36
C TRP A 49 12.09 -1.31 -1.52
N THR A 50 13.31 -1.01 -1.93
CA THR A 50 13.58 0.01 -2.97
C THR A 50 14.11 -0.57 -4.29
N ASP A 51 14.40 -1.87 -4.36
CA ASP A 51 15.03 -2.47 -5.55
C ASP A 51 14.00 -2.88 -6.60
N SER A 52 13.58 -1.91 -7.40
CA SER A 52 12.62 -2.13 -8.50
C SER A 52 13.17 -3.03 -9.60
N PHE A 53 14.49 -3.04 -9.83
CA PHE A 53 15.08 -3.83 -10.91
C PHE A 53 15.08 -5.32 -10.59
N THR A 54 15.56 -5.70 -9.40
CA THR A 54 15.50 -7.09 -8.94
C THR A 54 14.05 -7.54 -8.80
N THR A 55 13.17 -6.66 -8.30
CA THR A 55 11.73 -6.95 -8.21
C THR A 55 11.13 -7.29 -9.57
N GLY A 56 11.38 -6.45 -10.58
CA GLY A 56 10.88 -6.69 -11.93
C GLY A 56 11.38 -8.02 -12.51
N ARG A 57 12.66 -8.32 -12.35
CA ARG A 57 13.25 -9.59 -12.82
C ARG A 57 12.58 -10.80 -12.17
N ARG A 58 12.43 -10.80 -10.84
CA ARG A 58 11.83 -11.90 -10.08
C ARG A 58 10.38 -12.17 -10.49
N ILE A 59 9.62 -11.12 -10.79
CA ILE A 59 8.22 -11.25 -11.24
C ILE A 59 8.15 -11.81 -12.65
N CYS A 60 9.02 -11.36 -13.56
CA CYS A 60 9.12 -11.95 -14.90
C CYS A 60 9.44 -13.45 -14.83
N ASP A 61 10.42 -13.84 -14.00
CA ASP A 61 10.77 -15.25 -13.79
C ASP A 61 9.58 -16.06 -13.22
N MET A 62 8.87 -15.48 -12.26
CA MET A 62 7.69 -16.10 -11.63
C MET A 62 6.52 -16.27 -12.62
N SER A 63 6.37 -15.35 -13.58
CA SER A 63 5.26 -15.33 -14.54
C SER A 63 5.21 -16.54 -15.47
N GLY A 64 6.34 -17.26 -15.64
CA GLY A 64 6.38 -18.54 -16.36
C GLY A 64 5.48 -19.63 -15.78
N ASN A 65 5.02 -19.48 -14.54
CA ASN A 65 4.13 -20.42 -13.85
C ASN A 65 2.62 -20.17 -14.08
N ARG A 66 2.24 -19.37 -15.10
CA ARG A 66 0.85 -19.02 -15.41
C ARG A 66 0.09 -18.45 -14.21
N LEU A 67 0.62 -17.34 -13.68
CA LEU A 67 0.00 -16.63 -12.57
C LEU A 67 -1.39 -16.11 -12.94
N THR A 68 -2.36 -16.31 -12.05
CA THR A 68 -3.74 -15.82 -12.22
C THR A 68 -3.93 -14.44 -11.61
N ALA A 69 -3.14 -14.08 -10.61
CA ALA A 69 -3.07 -12.76 -10.00
C ALA A 69 -1.72 -12.58 -9.29
N VAL A 70 -1.31 -11.33 -9.06
CA VAL A 70 -0.13 -10.97 -8.26
C VAL A 70 -0.54 -10.02 -7.15
N PHE A 71 -0.30 -10.42 -5.91
CA PHE A 71 -0.50 -9.62 -4.71
C PHE A 71 0.76 -8.85 -4.35
N GLY A 72 0.56 -7.62 -3.88
CA GLY A 72 1.64 -6.70 -3.58
C GLY A 72 2.25 -6.08 -4.85
N PRO A 73 3.38 -5.38 -4.69
CA PRO A 73 4.10 -5.20 -3.45
C PRO A 73 3.38 -4.20 -2.52
N TYR A 74 3.78 -4.20 -1.26
CA TYR A 74 3.41 -3.11 -0.35
C TYR A 74 4.33 -1.90 -0.47
N SER A 75 5.56 -2.08 -0.97
CA SER A 75 6.45 -0.95 -1.23
C SER A 75 5.93 -0.04 -2.34
N PRO A 76 5.70 1.26 -2.06
CA PRO A 76 5.42 2.25 -3.11
C PRO A 76 6.57 2.37 -4.12
N SER A 77 7.81 2.11 -3.70
CA SER A 77 9.00 2.26 -4.54
C SER A 77 9.12 1.16 -5.61
N THR A 78 8.61 -0.05 -5.34
CA THR A 78 8.63 -1.17 -6.30
C THR A 78 7.26 -1.43 -6.94
N SER A 79 6.19 -0.84 -6.42
CA SER A 79 4.83 -0.98 -6.96
C SER A 79 4.70 -0.68 -8.45
N SER A 80 5.35 0.39 -8.92
CA SER A 80 5.21 0.83 -10.32
C SER A 80 5.73 -0.19 -11.34
N ILE A 81 6.82 -0.90 -11.04
CA ILE A 81 7.37 -1.92 -11.94
C ILE A 81 6.49 -3.17 -11.96
N VAL A 82 5.95 -3.59 -10.80
CA VAL A 82 5.04 -4.73 -10.70
C VAL A 82 3.76 -4.47 -11.47
N ARG A 83 3.17 -3.29 -11.27
CA ARG A 83 1.98 -2.83 -11.99
C ARG A 83 2.19 -2.84 -13.49
N SER A 84 3.33 -2.31 -13.97
CA SER A 84 3.67 -2.27 -15.40
C SER A 84 3.80 -3.66 -16.02
N ILE A 85 4.48 -4.58 -15.34
CA ILE A 85 4.65 -5.96 -15.82
C ILE A 85 3.30 -6.68 -15.86
N CYS A 86 2.51 -6.58 -14.79
CA CYS A 86 1.20 -7.22 -14.69
C CYS A 86 0.22 -6.71 -15.76
N GLU A 87 0.21 -5.40 -16.03
CA GLU A 87 -0.58 -4.80 -17.10
C GLU A 87 -0.18 -5.35 -18.49
N ASN A 88 1.12 -5.44 -18.77
CA ASN A 88 1.61 -5.99 -20.04
C ASN A 88 1.30 -7.48 -20.21
N LEU A 89 1.28 -8.24 -19.12
CA LEU A 89 0.97 -9.67 -19.14
C LEU A 89 -0.53 -9.96 -19.07
N GLY A 90 -1.38 -8.95 -18.85
CA GLY A 90 -2.81 -9.13 -18.62
C GLY A 90 -3.12 -9.86 -17.31
N VAL A 91 -2.22 -9.81 -16.33
CA VAL A 91 -2.36 -10.46 -15.02
C VAL A 91 -2.86 -9.44 -14.00
N PRO A 92 -3.98 -9.66 -13.29
CA PRO A 92 -4.43 -8.77 -12.23
C PRO A 92 -3.38 -8.56 -11.13
N ASN A 93 -3.10 -7.30 -10.82
CA ASN A 93 -2.24 -6.88 -9.73
C ASN A 93 -3.05 -6.23 -8.61
N ILE A 94 -2.96 -6.77 -7.40
CA ILE A 94 -3.71 -6.34 -6.21
C ILE A 94 -2.72 -5.79 -5.19
N GLN A 95 -2.82 -4.50 -4.91
CA GLN A 95 -1.94 -3.78 -3.99
C GLN A 95 -2.72 -3.26 -2.79
N ALA A 96 -2.03 -3.01 -1.67
CA ALA A 96 -2.66 -2.54 -0.43
C ALA A 96 -1.79 -1.48 0.26
N HIS A 97 -1.20 -0.57 -0.51
CA HIS A 97 -0.29 0.46 0.00
C HIS A 97 -0.77 1.87 -0.31
N TRP A 98 -0.29 2.83 0.47
CA TRP A 98 -0.52 4.25 0.19
C TRP A 98 0.04 4.64 -1.18
N ASP A 99 -0.78 5.24 -2.05
CA ASP A 99 -0.39 5.70 -3.38
C ASP A 99 -0.92 7.12 -3.65
N MET A 100 -0.01 8.07 -3.89
CA MET A 100 -0.33 9.46 -4.31
C MET A 100 -0.13 9.66 -5.82
N SER A 101 0.09 8.58 -6.57
CA SER A 101 0.23 8.64 -8.01
C SER A 101 -1.03 9.23 -8.63
N HIS A 102 -0.84 10.26 -9.45
CA HIS A 102 -1.92 10.85 -10.26
C HIS A 102 -2.20 10.03 -11.52
N ARG A 103 -1.52 8.89 -11.69
CA ARG A 103 -1.74 8.02 -12.85
C ARG A 103 -3.09 7.34 -12.71
N PRO A 104 -3.91 7.32 -13.78
CA PRO A 104 -5.13 6.53 -13.77
C PRO A 104 -4.80 5.06 -13.49
N PRO A 105 -5.68 4.34 -12.79
CA PRO A 105 -5.49 2.91 -12.57
C PRO A 105 -5.44 2.18 -13.92
N GLY A 106 -4.49 1.25 -14.06
CA GLY A 106 -4.42 0.34 -15.20
C GLY A 106 -5.62 -0.62 -15.21
N ARG A 107 -5.83 -1.34 -16.32
CA ARG A 107 -6.94 -2.28 -16.49
C ARG A 107 -6.76 -3.53 -15.62
N CYS A 108 -5.52 -3.92 -15.36
CA CYS A 108 -5.15 -5.09 -14.58
C CYS A 108 -4.59 -4.68 -13.21
N HIS A 109 -5.06 -3.57 -12.64
CA HIS A 109 -4.57 -3.08 -11.35
C HIS A 109 -5.70 -2.62 -10.44
N ILE A 110 -5.65 -3.07 -9.18
CA ILE A 110 -6.47 -2.56 -8.09
C ILE A 110 -5.60 -2.30 -6.87
N ASN A 111 -5.80 -1.15 -6.24
CA ASN A 111 -5.24 -0.86 -4.93
C ASN A 111 -6.39 -0.77 -3.92
N ILE A 112 -6.38 -1.64 -2.90
CA ILE A 112 -7.42 -1.69 -1.87
C ILE A 112 -7.16 -0.71 -0.72
N HIS A 113 -6.00 -0.06 -0.71
CA HIS A 113 -5.75 1.04 0.20
C HIS A 113 -6.69 2.22 -0.13
N PRO A 114 -7.29 2.90 0.86
CA PRO A 114 -8.09 4.10 0.63
C PRO A 114 -7.37 5.12 -0.25
N ASP A 115 -8.13 5.72 -1.17
CA ASP A 115 -7.62 6.77 -2.06
C ASP A 115 -7.12 7.98 -1.26
N HIS A 116 -5.98 8.55 -1.68
CA HIS A 116 -5.34 9.64 -0.95
C HIS A 116 -6.23 10.87 -0.82
N LYS A 117 -7.01 11.23 -1.84
CA LYS A 117 -7.91 12.39 -1.79
C LYS A 117 -9.05 12.16 -0.81
N THR A 118 -9.56 10.93 -0.74
CA THR A 118 -10.59 10.56 0.23
C THR A 118 -10.05 10.69 1.67
N MET A 119 -8.81 10.26 1.89
CA MET A 119 -8.15 10.42 3.19
C MET A 119 -7.89 11.88 3.54
N GLU A 120 -7.39 12.68 2.60
CA GLU A 120 -7.16 14.12 2.77
C GLU A 120 -8.44 14.89 3.12
N GLN A 121 -9.55 14.57 2.45
CA GLN A 121 -10.87 15.13 2.75
C GLN A 121 -11.35 14.72 4.14
N ALA A 122 -11.18 13.45 4.52
CA ALA A 122 -11.56 12.98 5.84
C ALA A 122 -10.80 13.72 6.96
N TYR A 123 -9.49 13.94 6.79
CA TYR A 123 -8.69 14.71 7.74
C TYR A 123 -9.14 16.18 7.81
N GLU A 124 -9.42 16.82 6.67
CA GLU A 124 -9.95 18.18 6.60
C GLU A 124 -11.28 18.29 7.36
N THR A 125 -12.24 17.41 7.07
CA THR A 125 -13.57 17.40 7.72
C THR A 125 -13.46 17.22 9.23
N ILE A 126 -12.58 16.34 9.71
CA ILE A 126 -12.36 16.14 11.14
C ILE A 126 -11.87 17.43 11.80
N VAL A 127 -10.84 18.07 11.24
CA VAL A 127 -10.22 19.26 11.85
C VAL A 127 -11.13 20.48 11.77
N ARG A 128 -11.74 20.73 10.60
CA ARG A 128 -12.53 21.94 10.33
C ARG A 128 -13.97 21.85 10.79
N GLU A 129 -14.67 20.78 10.39
CA GLU A 129 -16.12 20.72 10.52
C GLU A 129 -16.53 20.08 11.84
N TYR A 130 -15.90 18.95 12.18
CA TYR A 130 -16.29 18.19 13.36
C TYR A 130 -15.69 18.76 14.65
N LEU A 131 -14.37 18.96 14.68
CA LEU A 131 -13.67 19.45 15.87
C LEU A 131 -13.55 20.98 15.93
N GLN A 132 -13.68 21.66 14.79
CA GLN A 132 -13.61 23.11 14.66
C GLN A 132 -12.35 23.72 15.31
N TRP A 133 -11.21 23.05 15.13
CA TRP A 133 -9.95 23.48 15.71
C TRP A 133 -9.46 24.77 15.07
N LYS A 134 -9.21 25.78 15.91
CA LYS A 134 -8.64 27.08 15.49
C LYS A 134 -7.12 27.13 15.62
N SER A 135 -6.56 26.30 16.49
CA SER A 135 -5.12 26.18 16.72
C SER A 135 -4.83 24.75 17.15
N PHE A 136 -3.81 24.14 16.53
CA PHE A 136 -3.39 22.76 16.80
C PHE A 136 -1.92 22.56 16.44
N ALA A 137 -1.41 21.38 16.80
CA ALA A 137 -0.08 20.93 16.45
C ALA A 137 -0.15 19.63 15.62
N ILE A 138 0.67 19.55 14.57
CA ILE A 138 0.90 18.33 13.79
C ILE A 138 2.21 17.72 14.26
N LEU A 139 2.12 16.50 14.78
CA LEU A 139 3.27 15.67 15.11
C LEU A 139 3.40 14.56 14.07
N TYR A 140 4.59 14.38 13.49
CA TYR A 140 4.81 13.40 12.43
C TYR A 140 6.16 12.69 12.55
N GLU A 141 6.23 11.44 12.12
CA GLU A 141 7.44 10.61 12.24
C GLU A 141 8.27 10.57 10.95
N SER A 142 7.63 10.69 9.79
CA SER A 142 8.27 10.64 8.47
C SER A 142 7.73 11.70 7.53
N ASP A 143 8.55 12.12 6.57
CA ASP A 143 8.14 13.17 5.62
C ASP A 143 6.95 12.71 4.76
N ASP A 144 6.81 11.41 4.52
CA ASP A 144 5.65 10.83 3.86
C ASP A 144 4.39 10.91 4.71
N ALA A 145 4.48 10.78 6.04
CA ALA A 145 3.35 11.00 6.94
C ALA A 145 2.88 12.45 6.91
N LEU A 146 3.80 13.42 6.83
CA LEU A 146 3.44 14.84 6.70
C LEU A 146 2.72 15.14 5.39
N LYS A 147 3.15 14.54 4.27
CA LYS A 147 2.48 14.69 2.97
C LYS A 147 1.00 14.28 3.00
N ARG A 148 0.63 13.27 3.80
CA ARG A 148 -0.77 12.83 3.97
C ARG A 148 -1.67 13.90 4.58
N LEU A 149 -1.09 14.89 5.26
CA LEU A 149 -1.78 15.98 5.93
C LEU A 149 -1.70 17.29 5.13
N GLN A 150 -1.37 17.22 3.84
CA GLN A 150 -1.23 18.42 3.00
C GLN A 150 -2.52 19.26 2.97
N SER A 151 -3.70 18.64 2.85
CA SER A 151 -4.98 19.35 2.90
C SER A 151 -5.16 20.11 4.21
N VAL A 152 -4.84 19.47 5.34
CA VAL A 152 -4.93 20.07 6.69
C VAL A 152 -4.03 21.29 6.84
N LEU A 153 -2.87 21.30 6.19
CA LEU A 153 -1.96 22.45 6.18
C LEU A 153 -2.51 23.60 5.31
N GLN A 154 -3.16 23.28 4.19
CA GLN A 154 -3.72 24.27 3.26
C GLN A 154 -5.00 24.94 3.78
N ILE A 155 -5.64 24.34 4.78
CA ILE A 155 -6.79 24.87 5.48
C ILE A 155 -6.49 26.18 6.22
N HIS A 156 -5.26 26.38 6.71
CA HIS A 156 -4.92 27.60 7.46
C HIS A 156 -4.44 28.70 6.52
N GLY A 157 -5.11 29.86 6.58
CA GLY A 157 -4.75 31.06 5.83
C GLY A 157 -3.85 32.02 6.61
N PRO A 158 -3.38 33.11 5.96
CA PRO A 158 -2.46 34.09 6.57
C PRO A 158 -3.02 34.83 7.80
N GLY A 159 -4.34 34.80 8.01
CA GLY A 159 -5.02 35.45 9.14
C GLY A 159 -5.41 34.49 10.26
N ASP A 160 -5.20 33.18 10.09
CA ASP A 160 -5.55 32.18 11.09
C ASP A 160 -4.44 32.01 12.14
N PRO A 161 -4.76 31.49 13.34
CA PRO A 161 -3.74 31.17 14.33
C PRO A 161 -2.70 30.18 13.75
N PRO A 162 -1.42 30.29 14.16
CA PRO A 162 -0.37 29.46 13.61
C PRO A 162 -0.58 27.98 13.98
N VAL A 163 -0.33 27.11 13.00
CA VAL A 163 -0.25 25.66 13.20
C VAL A 163 1.19 25.30 13.55
N THR A 164 1.38 24.58 14.65
CA THR A 164 2.71 24.09 15.04
C THR A 164 2.99 22.78 14.30
N ILE A 165 4.14 22.64 13.66
CA ILE A 165 4.54 21.41 12.96
C ILE A 165 5.82 20.90 13.61
N ARG A 166 5.83 19.64 14.06
CA ARG A 166 6.99 19.06 14.74
C ARG A 166 7.23 17.62 14.30
N LYS A 167 8.47 17.33 13.91
CA LYS A 167 8.93 15.97 13.63
C LYS A 167 9.28 15.26 14.93
N ILE A 168 8.79 14.04 15.10
CA ILE A 168 9.13 13.14 16.21
C ILE A 168 10.47 12.48 15.88
N ILE A 169 11.39 12.47 16.85
CA ILE A 169 12.68 11.79 16.75
C ILE A 169 12.56 10.43 17.47
N PRO A 170 12.72 9.30 16.78
CA PRO A 170 12.69 7.99 17.40
C PRO A 170 13.71 7.87 18.53
N GLY A 171 13.27 7.46 19.72
CA GLY A 171 14.13 7.32 20.91
C GLY A 171 14.60 8.63 21.55
N GLY A 172 14.18 9.79 21.03
CA GLY A 172 14.44 11.10 21.63
C GLY A 172 13.43 11.46 22.72
N ASP A 173 13.78 12.45 23.57
CA ASP A 173 12.90 12.92 24.66
C ASP A 173 11.63 13.61 24.11
N ASN A 174 11.62 14.08 22.84
CA ASN A 174 10.46 14.67 22.13
C ASN A 174 9.67 15.76 22.90
N ARG A 175 10.22 16.29 24.00
CA ARG A 175 9.69 17.38 24.84
C ARG A 175 9.86 18.73 24.18
#